data_AF-A0A4Q2YMJ5-F1
#
_entry.id   AF-A0A4Q2YMJ5-F1
#
_cell.length_a   1.000
_cell.length_b   1.000
_cell.length_c   1.000
_cell.angle_alpha   90.00
_cell.angle_beta   90.00
_cell.angle_gamma   90.00
#
_symmetry.space_group_name_H-M   'P 1'
#
loop_
_entity.id
_entity.type
_entity.pdbx_description
1 polymer ?
#
loop_
_entity_poly.entity_id
_entity_poly.type
_entity_poly.pdbx_seq_one_letter_code
_entity_poly.pdbx_strand_id
1 'polypeptide(L)' 'MSSAQDIESLSAKFGADVVGTKEFRGEHTICVKLGVLHEVLATAKKEFGYEMIIDISSLIRILRD' A
#
# COMPACT_ATOMS: atom_id res chain seq x y z
N MET A 1 10.71 7.31 9.37
CA MET A 1 10.44 5.87 9.38
C MET A 1 10.97 5.27 8.09
N SER A 2 11.36 4.00 8.07
CA SER A 2 11.70 3.32 6.82
C SER A 2 10.44 2.74 6.18
N SER A 3 10.47 2.51 4.86
CA SER A 3 9.35 1.89 4.14
C SER A 3 8.95 0.52 4.71
N ALA A 4 9.89 -0.23 5.30
CA ALA A 4 9.60 -1.45 6.04
C ALA A 4 8.73 -1.20 7.29
N GLN A 5 9.08 -0.19 8.10
CA GLN A 5 8.32 0.20 9.29
C GLN A 5 6.93 0.75 8.93
N ASP A 6 6.82 1.42 7.79
CA ASP A 6 5.54 1.93 7.29
C ASP A 6 4.61 0.78 6.91
N ILE A 7 5.12 -0.28 6.27
CA ILE A 7 4.33 -1.50 5.99
C ILE A 7 3.86 -2.18 7.28
N GLU A 8 4.72 -2.30 8.29
CA GLU A 8 4.33 -2.87 9.60
C GLU A 8 3.21 -2.04 10.24
N SER A 9 3.35 -0.71 10.22
CA SER A 9 2.38 0.23 10.79
C SER A 9 1.03 0.17 10.06
N LEU A 10 1.06 0.15 8.71
CA LEU A 10 -0.16 -0.01 7.91
C LEU A 10 -0.80 -1.38 8.12
N SER A 11 0.00 -2.44 8.21
CA SER A 11 -0.50 -3.79 8.43
C SER A 11 -1.21 -3.91 9.79
N ALA A 12 -0.65 -3.30 10.83
CA ALA A 12 -1.29 -3.24 12.14
C ALA A 12 -2.58 -2.40 12.13
N LYS A 13 -2.59 -1.27 11.43
CA LYS A 13 -3.73 -0.33 11.39
C LYS A 13 -4.91 -0.85 10.57
N PHE A 14 -4.65 -1.45 9.41
CA PHE A 14 -5.69 -1.89 8.46
C PHE A 14 -6.00 -3.38 8.52
N GLY A 15 -5.17 -4.19 9.19
CA GLY A 15 -5.46 -5.57 9.58
C GLY A 15 -6.11 -6.41 8.49
N ALA A 16 -7.38 -6.78 8.69
CA ALA A 16 -8.16 -7.64 7.81
C ALA A 16 -8.40 -7.06 6.40
N ASP A 17 -8.12 -5.79 6.16
CA ASP A 17 -8.20 -5.16 4.84
C ASP A 17 -6.90 -5.22 4.06
N VAL A 18 -5.80 -5.66 4.69
CA VAL A 18 -4.54 -5.97 4.01
C VAL A 18 -4.63 -7.36 3.42
N VAL A 19 -4.57 -7.45 2.09
CA VAL A 19 -4.65 -8.72 1.35
C VAL A 19 -3.28 -9.29 0.99
N GLY A 20 -2.21 -8.52 1.20
CA GLY A 20 -0.85 -8.99 1.07
C GLY A 20 0.18 -7.87 1.17
N THR A 21 1.43 -8.26 1.43
CA THR A 21 2.60 -7.38 1.36
C THR A 21 3.67 -8.04 0.52
N LYS A 22 4.51 -7.24 -0.13
CA LYS A 22 5.65 -7.75 -0.90
C LYS A 22 6.82 -6.79 -0.78
N GLU A 23 7.99 -7.34 -0.49
CA GLU A 23 9.27 -6.67 -0.69
C GLU A 23 9.91 -7.23 -1.95
N PHE A 24 10.46 -6.35 -2.79
CA PHE A 24 11.31 -6.75 -3.89
C PHE A 24 12.31 -5.66 -4.22
N ARG A 25 13.61 -5.95 -4.03
CA ARG A 25 14.73 -5.05 -4.35
C ARG A 25 14.66 -3.69 -3.64
N GLY A 26 14.22 -3.68 -2.39
CA GLY A 26 14.07 -2.49 -1.54
C GLY A 26 12.72 -1.80 -1.65
N GLU A 27 11.90 -2.16 -2.64
CA GLU A 27 10.55 -1.62 -2.80
C GLU A 27 9.55 -2.41 -1.98
N HIS A 28 8.71 -1.68 -1.25
CA HIS A 28 7.73 -2.23 -0.34
C HIS A 28 6.33 -1.93 -0.87
N THR A 29 5.58 -3.00 -1.15
CA THR A 29 4.21 -2.93 -1.65
C THR A 29 3.23 -3.42 -0.60
N ILE A 30 2.17 -2.65 -0.38
CA ILE A 30 0.98 -3.09 0.37
C ILE A 30 -0.18 -3.27 -0.60
N CYS A 31 -0.85 -4.41 -0.53
CA CYS A 31 -2.08 -4.68 -1.24
C CYS A 31 -3.22 -4.61 -0.24
N VAL A 32 -4.23 -3.78 -0.51
CA VAL A 32 -5.40 -3.61 0.36
C VAL A 32 -6.70 -3.81 -0.41
N LYS A 33 -7.79 -4.04 0.30
CA LYS A 33 -9.14 -3.97 -0.28
C LYS A 33 -9.41 -2.56 -0.80
N LEU A 34 -10.13 -2.46 -1.92
CA LEU A 34 -10.42 -1.18 -2.56
C LEU A 34 -11.13 -0.19 -1.63
N GLY A 35 -12.01 -0.68 -0.74
CA GLY A 35 -12.79 0.16 0.18
C GLY A 35 -11.96 1.00 1.15
N VAL A 36 -10.72 0.59 1.46
CA VAL A 36 -9.85 1.31 2.41
C VAL A 36 -8.74 2.13 1.72
N LEU A 37 -8.67 2.12 0.38
CA LEU A 37 -7.58 2.75 -0.36
C LEU A 37 -7.40 4.24 0.01
N HIS A 38 -8.51 4.98 0.10
CA HIS A 38 -8.45 6.40 0.46
C HIS A 38 -7.90 6.64 1.87
N GLU A 39 -8.21 5.79 2.84
CA GLU A 39 -7.74 5.91 4.23
C GLU A 39 -6.25 5.55 4.36
N VAL A 40 -5.81 4.56 3.60
CA VAL A 40 -4.38 4.19 3.49
C VAL A 40 -3.58 5.36 2.91
N LEU A 41 -4.03 5.96 1.81
CA LEU A 41 -3.39 7.13 1.22
C LEU A 41 -3.43 8.35 2.15
N ALA A 42 -4.53 8.56 2.88
CA ALA A 42 -4.63 9.62 3.87
C ALA A 42 -3.63 9.41 5.03
N THR A 43 -3.45 8.17 5.48
CA THR A 43 -2.46 7.80 6.50
C THR A 43 -1.04 8.05 5.98
N ALA A 44 -0.73 7.59 4.77
CA ALA A 44 0.58 7.82 4.14
C ALA A 44 0.92 9.32 4.09
N LYS A 45 -0.04 10.16 3.70
CA LYS A 45 0.16 11.62 3.67
C LYS A 45 0.29 12.25 5.05
N LYS A 46 -0.66 11.97 5.95
CA LYS A 46 -0.81 12.72 7.21
C LYS A 46 0.12 12.22 8.33
N GLU A 47 0.46 10.95 8.33
CA GLU A 47 1.21 10.32 9.42
C GLU A 47 2.64 9.96 9.01
N PHE A 48 2.88 9.59 7.75
CA PHE A 48 4.22 9.15 7.29
C PHE A 48 4.95 10.19 6.42
N GLY A 49 4.29 11.27 6.03
CA GLY A 49 4.92 12.36 5.27
C GLY A 49 5.08 12.10 3.77
N TYR A 50 4.30 11.19 3.19
CA TYR A 50 4.23 11.05 1.72
C TYR A 50 3.43 12.21 1.11
N GLU A 51 4.12 13.26 0.69
CA GLU A 51 3.49 14.51 0.20
C GLU A 51 3.04 14.44 -1.27
N MET A 52 3.62 13.53 -2.05
CA MET A 52 3.45 13.45 -3.50
C MET A 52 2.96 12.07 -3.92
N ILE A 53 1.93 12.05 -4.78
CA ILE A 53 1.59 10.88 -5.59
C ILE A 53 2.47 10.93 -6.85
N ILE A 54 3.29 9.90 -7.05
CA ILE A 54 4.22 9.84 -8.18
C ILE A 54 3.51 9.39 -9.46
N ASP A 55 2.70 8.33 -9.36
CA ASP A 55 1.97 7.75 -10.49
C ASP A 55 0.70 7.01 -10.01
N ILE A 56 -0.29 6.89 -10.89
CA ILE A 56 -1.46 6.02 -10.71
C ILE A 56 -1.62 5.22 -12.00
N SER A 57 -1.44 3.91 -11.87
CA SER A 57 -1.54 2.97 -12.99
C SER A 57 -2.52 1.84 -12.67
N SER A 58 -3.08 1.25 -13.72
CA SER A 58 -3.94 0.07 -13.64
C SER A 58 -3.31 -1.08 -14.42
N LEU A 59 -3.32 -2.27 -13.84
CA LEU A 59 -2.91 -3.49 -14.52
C LEU A 59 -4.14 -4.30 -14.93
N ILE A 60 -4.23 -4.64 -16.23
CA ILE A 60 -5.20 -5.62 -16.71
C ILE A 60 -4.52 -6.99 -16.71
N ARG A 61 -5.04 -7.93 -15.91
CA ARG A 61 -4.61 -9.32 -15.95
C ARG A 61 -5.56 -10.11 -16.86
N ILE A 62 -5.09 -10.44 -18.06
CA ILE A 62 -5.81 -11.34 -18.96
C ILE A 62 -5.59 -12.77 -18.44
N LEU A 63 -6.65 -13.40 -17.94
CA LEU A 63 -6.62 -14.83 -17.62
C LEU A 63 -6.53 -15.59 -18.94
N ARG A 64 -5.50 -16.43 -19.09
CA ARG A 64 -5.42 -17.40 -20.19
C ARG A 64 -5.87 -18.73 -19.61
N ASP A 65 -6.86 -19.32 -20.26
CA ASP A 65 -7.28 -20.72 -20.02
C ASP A 65 -6.15 -21.69 -20.39
#